data_AF-A0AAE1DL56-F1
#
_entry.id   AF-A0AAE1DL56-F1
#
_cell.length_a   1.000
_cell.length_b   1.000
_cell.length_c   1.000
_cell.angle_alpha   90.00
_cell.angle_beta   90.00
_cell.angle_gamma   90.00
#
_symmetry.space_group_name_H-M   'P 1'
#
loop_
_entity.id
_entity.type
_entity.pdbx_description
1 polymer ?
#
loop_
_entity_poly.entity_id
_entity_poly.type
_entity_poly.pdbx_seq_one_letter_code
_entity_poly.pdbx_strand_id
1 'polypeptide(L)'
;SVLGRLQAEDADSKREGNNDITFSGASGAVDIGETGSVILTKPLAAGTVVVFDAYAHDQGLTPGPLRSEQPAKVSVIFGVCPPASDSSGGSSGSGDSGTAASNSKNNLSWIVVSALLGAVLLGLLSFMLWRYWDVIGQACKSVNCNKACRSRPDRPSTAHWLNSSAQWFTATWHSSLVKQFSSMVYRNIAQLTG
;
A
#
# COMPACT_ATOMS: atom_id res chain seq x y z
N SER A 1 -18.18 -8.24 -21.88
CA SER A 1 -17.04 -9.14 -21.60
C SER A 1 -16.13 -8.47 -20.58
N VAL A 2 -15.54 -9.21 -19.63
CA VAL A 2 -14.61 -8.63 -18.64
C VAL A 2 -13.21 -8.59 -19.23
N LEU A 3 -12.60 -7.40 -19.26
CA LEU A 3 -11.27 -7.15 -19.82
C LEU A 3 -10.17 -7.22 -18.75
N GLY A 4 -10.52 -6.89 -17.51
CA GLY A 4 -9.57 -6.85 -16.39
C GLY A 4 -10.25 -6.45 -15.09
N ARG A 5 -9.45 -6.27 -14.04
CA ARG A 5 -9.95 -5.84 -12.73
C ARG A 5 -9.01 -4.82 -12.11
N LEU A 6 -9.57 -3.76 -11.57
CA LEU A 6 -8.88 -2.79 -10.75
C LEU A 6 -8.78 -3.30 -9.31
N GLN A 7 -7.69 -2.95 -8.66
CA GLN A 7 -7.46 -3.24 -7.25
C GLN A 7 -7.01 -1.94 -6.58
N ALA A 8 -7.52 -1.72 -5.39
CA ALA A 8 -7.10 -0.66 -4.50
C ALA A 8 -6.98 -1.26 -3.10
N GLU A 9 -6.07 -0.70 -2.32
CA GLU A 9 -5.86 -1.08 -0.94
C GLU A 9 -6.18 0.15 -0.09
N ASP A 10 -6.95 -0.11 0.95
CA ASP A 10 -7.22 0.87 1.99
C ASP A 10 -6.28 0.58 3.17
N ALA A 11 -5.68 1.65 3.70
CA ALA A 11 -4.73 1.57 4.80
C ALA A 11 -5.42 1.39 6.16
N ASP A 12 -6.73 1.57 6.23
CA ASP A 12 -7.47 1.44 7.47
C ASP A 12 -7.48 0.01 8.00
N SER A 13 -7.54 -0.09 9.32
CA SER A 13 -7.48 -1.38 9.98
C SER A 13 -8.75 -2.19 9.68
N LYS A 14 -8.59 -3.45 9.26
CA LYS A 14 -9.69 -4.42 9.07
C LYS A 14 -10.63 -4.58 10.27
N ARG A 15 -10.24 -4.03 11.43
CA ARG A 15 -10.96 -4.08 12.69
C ARG A 15 -12.17 -3.16 12.72
N GLU A 16 -12.16 -2.11 11.90
CA GLU A 16 -13.24 -1.10 11.84
C GLU A 16 -14.34 -1.50 10.86
N GLY A 17 -14.12 -2.55 10.05
CA GLY A 17 -15.12 -3.08 9.13
C GLY A 17 -15.54 -2.09 8.05
N ASN A 18 -14.71 -1.07 7.78
CA ASN A 18 -14.98 0.00 6.83
C ASN A 18 -14.30 -0.20 5.46
N ASN A 19 -13.50 -1.25 5.25
CA ASN A 19 -12.77 -1.47 3.99
C ASN A 19 -13.67 -1.94 2.82
N ASP A 20 -14.85 -1.33 2.66
CA ASP A 20 -15.71 -1.57 1.50
C ASP A 20 -15.31 -0.63 0.36
N ILE A 21 -14.46 -1.16 -0.51
CA ILE A 21 -13.91 -0.42 -1.64
C ILE A 21 -14.77 -0.68 -2.88
N THR A 22 -15.34 0.40 -3.40
CA THR A 22 -16.12 0.42 -4.63
C THR A 22 -15.37 1.18 -5.71
N PHE A 23 -15.59 0.83 -6.97
CA PHE A 23 -14.93 1.48 -8.11
C PHE A 23 -15.95 2.18 -9.01
N SER A 24 -15.50 3.27 -9.64
CA SER A 24 -16.29 3.97 -10.65
C SER A 24 -15.41 4.46 -11.78
N GLY A 25 -15.95 4.45 -12.99
CA GLY A 25 -15.35 5.07 -14.15
C GLY A 25 -15.91 4.44 -15.41
N ALA A 26 -16.25 5.28 -16.40
CA ALA A 26 -16.82 4.80 -17.64
C ALA A 26 -16.35 5.68 -18.80
N SER A 27 -16.26 5.09 -19.97
CA SER A 27 -16.02 5.82 -21.21
C SER A 27 -16.58 5.07 -22.40
N GLY A 28 -17.67 5.59 -22.95
CA GLY A 28 -18.33 5.14 -24.18
C GLY A 28 -18.68 3.66 -24.20
N ALA A 29 -17.71 2.84 -24.58
CA ALA A 29 -17.82 1.39 -24.79
C ALA A 29 -17.28 0.55 -23.62
N VAL A 30 -16.64 1.19 -22.64
CA VAL A 30 -16.02 0.53 -21.48
C VAL A 30 -16.64 1.11 -20.21
N ASP A 31 -16.96 0.24 -19.26
CA ASP A 31 -17.51 0.60 -17.96
C ASP A 31 -16.75 -0.14 -16.85
N ILE A 32 -16.76 0.40 -15.63
CA ILE A 32 -16.14 -0.22 -14.46
C ILE A 32 -17.25 -0.56 -13.48
N GLY A 33 -17.44 -1.86 -13.24
CA GLY A 33 -18.35 -2.33 -12.21
C GLY A 33 -17.84 -2.02 -10.81
N GLU A 34 -18.75 -2.00 -9.83
CA GLU A 34 -18.47 -1.65 -8.44
C GLU A 34 -17.33 -2.46 -7.80
N THR A 35 -17.14 -3.71 -8.23
CA THR A 35 -16.08 -4.62 -7.74
C THR A 35 -14.72 -4.41 -8.42
N GLY A 36 -14.62 -3.41 -9.29
CA GLY A 36 -13.43 -3.06 -10.06
C GLY A 36 -13.32 -3.75 -11.42
N SER A 37 -14.31 -4.56 -11.82
CA SER A 37 -14.29 -5.24 -13.12
C SER A 37 -14.41 -4.24 -14.27
N VAL A 38 -13.42 -4.23 -15.17
CA VAL A 38 -13.47 -3.45 -16.42
C VAL A 38 -14.25 -4.24 -17.45
N ILE A 39 -15.43 -3.75 -17.83
CA ILE A 39 -16.39 -4.44 -18.66
C ILE A 39 -16.53 -3.71 -19.99
N LEU A 40 -16.44 -4.45 -21.08
CA LEU A 40 -16.80 -3.96 -22.39
C LEU A 40 -18.33 -4.02 -22.56
N THR A 41 -18.96 -2.85 -22.72
CA THR A 41 -20.40 -2.69 -22.90
C THR A 41 -20.80 -2.64 -24.37
N LYS A 42 -19.94 -2.11 -25.24
CA LYS A 42 -20.19 -2.01 -26.69
C LYS A 42 -18.92 -2.30 -27.50
N PRO A 43 -19.00 -3.00 -28.64
CA PRO A 43 -17.85 -3.12 -29.54
C PRO A 43 -17.53 -1.77 -30.21
N LEU A 44 -16.23 -1.49 -30.41
CA LEU A 44 -15.73 -0.36 -31.19
C LEU A 44 -14.87 -0.85 -32.36
N ALA A 45 -14.65 0.04 -33.35
CA ALA A 45 -13.81 -0.26 -34.50
C ALA A 45 -12.36 -0.50 -34.09
N ALA A 46 -11.69 -1.43 -34.78
CA ALA A 46 -10.27 -1.70 -34.56
C ALA A 46 -9.43 -0.44 -34.80
N GLY A 47 -8.40 -0.25 -33.99
CA GLY A 47 -7.58 0.96 -33.97
C GLY A 47 -8.10 2.08 -33.06
N THR A 48 -9.32 1.93 -32.51
CA THR A 48 -9.82 2.88 -31.50
C THR A 48 -9.09 2.67 -30.17
N VAL A 49 -8.71 3.76 -29.51
CA VAL A 49 -8.15 3.76 -28.16
C VAL A 49 -9.06 4.58 -27.27
N VAL A 50 -9.54 3.97 -26.18
CA VAL A 50 -10.35 4.63 -25.17
C VAL A 50 -9.51 4.80 -23.92
N VAL A 51 -9.30 6.05 -23.51
CA VAL A 51 -8.58 6.39 -22.28
C VAL A 51 -9.54 7.12 -21.34
N PHE A 52 -9.58 6.69 -20.08
CA PHE A 52 -10.45 7.31 -19.08
C PHE A 52 -9.91 7.14 -17.67
N ASP A 53 -10.48 7.93 -16.76
CA ASP A 53 -10.14 7.93 -15.34
C ASP A 53 -11.05 6.99 -14.56
N ALA A 54 -10.42 6.16 -13.74
CA ALA A 54 -11.07 5.30 -12.78
C ALA A 54 -10.74 5.76 -11.36
N TYR A 55 -11.74 5.75 -10.49
CA TYR A 55 -11.61 6.15 -9.08
C TYR A 55 -12.01 4.97 -8.18
N ALA A 56 -11.30 4.85 -7.07
CA ALA A 56 -11.70 4.01 -5.95
C ALA A 56 -12.42 4.88 -4.91
N HIS A 57 -13.47 4.33 -4.33
CA HIS A 57 -14.23 4.95 -3.25
C HIS A 57 -14.24 4.00 -2.06
N ASP A 58 -13.85 4.54 -0.91
CA ASP A 58 -14.03 3.90 0.39
C ASP A 58 -15.39 4.36 0.95
N GLN A 59 -16.24 3.41 1.33
CA GLN A 59 -17.56 3.66 1.91
C GLN A 59 -17.54 3.79 3.44
N GLY A 60 -16.39 4.12 4.03
CA GLY A 60 -16.21 4.27 5.47
C GLY A 60 -17.14 5.29 6.16
N LEU A 61 -17.38 5.06 7.45
CA LEU A 61 -18.33 5.83 8.27
C LEU A 61 -17.75 7.14 8.81
N THR A 62 -16.44 7.24 9.01
CA THR A 62 -15.79 8.45 9.55
C THR A 62 -14.41 8.59 8.91
N PRO A 63 -14.15 9.64 8.12
CA PRO A 63 -14.90 10.90 7.98
C PRO A 63 -16.15 10.85 7.06
N GLY A 64 -16.52 9.67 6.55
CA GLY A 64 -17.56 9.49 5.54
C GLY A 64 -16.94 8.94 4.25
N PRO A 65 -17.71 8.79 3.15
CA PRO A 65 -17.20 8.22 1.93
C PRO A 65 -16.03 9.03 1.37
N LEU A 66 -14.90 8.36 1.15
CA LEU A 66 -13.69 8.95 0.61
C LEU A 66 -13.46 8.46 -0.82
N ARG A 67 -12.84 9.30 -1.63
CA ARG A 67 -12.48 8.98 -3.02
C ARG A 67 -10.99 9.17 -3.21
N SER A 68 -10.38 8.30 -4.00
CA SER A 68 -8.97 8.41 -4.38
C SER A 68 -8.70 9.76 -5.05
N GLU A 69 -7.75 10.54 -4.51
CA GLU A 69 -7.36 11.84 -5.07
C GLU A 69 -6.75 11.70 -6.48
N GLN A 70 -5.96 10.64 -6.68
CA GLN A 70 -5.34 10.34 -7.96
C GLN A 70 -6.12 9.22 -8.67
N PRO A 71 -6.69 9.48 -9.86
CA PRO A 71 -7.33 8.43 -10.64
C PRO A 71 -6.31 7.45 -11.22
N ALA A 72 -6.74 6.20 -11.39
CA ALA A 72 -6.07 5.25 -12.26
C ALA A 72 -6.44 5.53 -13.73
N LYS A 73 -5.44 5.70 -14.60
CA LYS A 73 -5.64 5.85 -16.04
C LYS A 73 -5.81 4.48 -16.69
N VAL A 74 -7.00 4.21 -17.21
CA VAL A 74 -7.30 2.97 -17.94
C VAL A 74 -7.26 3.26 -19.44
N SER A 75 -6.50 2.46 -20.19
CA SER A 75 -6.41 2.53 -21.66
C SER A 75 -6.82 1.19 -22.26
N VAL A 76 -7.83 1.22 -23.13
CA VAL A 76 -8.33 0.03 -23.83
C VAL A 76 -8.12 0.23 -25.33
N ILE A 77 -7.40 -0.72 -25.95
CA ILE A 77 -7.07 -0.71 -27.37
C ILE A 77 -7.91 -1.78 -28.06
N PHE A 78 -8.66 -1.37 -29.08
CA PHE A 78 -9.51 -2.28 -29.86
C PHE A 78 -8.72 -2.87 -31.03
N GLY A 79 -8.59 -4.19 -31.06
CA GLY A 79 -7.95 -4.94 -32.13
C GLY A 79 -8.95 -5.57 -33.10
N VAL A 80 -8.46 -6.01 -34.26
CA VAL A 80 -9.24 -6.86 -35.16
C VAL A 80 -9.50 -8.21 -34.49
N CYS A 81 -10.71 -8.73 -34.63
CA CYS A 81 -11.00 -10.09 -34.21
C CYS A 81 -10.23 -11.05 -35.15
N PRO A 82 -9.46 -12.02 -34.63
CA PRO A 82 -8.91 -13.07 -35.49
C PRO A 82 -10.06 -13.78 -36.22
N PRO A 83 -9.87 -14.18 -37.49
CA PRO A 83 -10.87 -15.00 -38.16
C PRO A 83 -11.12 -16.26 -37.32
N ALA A 84 -12.38 -16.66 -37.19
CA ALA A 84 -12.73 -17.89 -36.51
C ALA A 84 -11.93 -19.03 -37.15
N SER A 85 -11.13 -19.74 -36.35
CA SER A 85 -10.56 -21.00 -36.80
C SER A 85 -11.73 -21.93 -37.09
N ASP A 86 -11.93 -22.29 -38.35
CA ASP A 86 -12.87 -23.34 -38.74
C ASP A 86 -12.43 -24.67 -38.14
N SER A 87 -12.81 -24.90 -36.89
CA SER A 87 -12.58 -26.13 -36.15
C SER A 87 -13.75 -27.07 -36.36
N SER A 88 -13.91 -27.60 -37.57
CA SER A 88 -14.72 -28.80 -37.77
C SER A 88 -13.92 -30.02 -37.29
N GLY A 89 -14.13 -30.46 -36.04
CA GLY A 89 -13.61 -31.77 -35.60
C GLY A 89 -13.57 -32.02 -34.10
N GLY A 90 -14.49 -32.88 -33.62
CA GLY A 90 -14.19 -33.92 -32.64
C GLY A 90 -14.27 -33.57 -31.14
N SER A 91 -15.24 -34.18 -30.46
CA SER A 91 -15.33 -34.25 -28.99
C SER A 91 -14.24 -35.12 -28.34
N SER A 92 -14.11 -34.90 -27.02
CA SER A 92 -13.57 -35.76 -25.95
C SER A 92 -12.12 -35.53 -25.52
N GLY A 93 -11.98 -35.08 -24.26
CA GLY A 93 -10.74 -35.11 -23.49
C GLY A 93 -10.85 -34.35 -22.18
N SER A 94 -11.33 -35.00 -21.12
CA SER A 94 -11.09 -34.58 -19.73
C SER A 94 -9.60 -34.57 -19.44
N GLY A 95 -9.14 -33.54 -18.75
CA GLY A 95 -7.76 -33.41 -18.29
C GLY A 95 -7.62 -32.27 -17.29
N ASP A 96 -7.96 -32.56 -16.04
CA ASP A 96 -7.41 -31.86 -14.88
C ASP A 96 -5.88 -31.99 -14.90
N SER A 97 -5.17 -30.88 -14.68
CA SER A 97 -3.79 -30.83 -14.15
C SER A 97 -3.30 -29.38 -14.09
N GLY A 98 -2.96 -28.94 -12.89
CA GLY A 98 -2.51 -27.59 -12.59
C GLY A 98 -1.37 -27.09 -13.48
N THR A 99 -1.46 -25.81 -13.84
CA THR A 99 -0.35 -25.12 -14.50
C THR A 99 0.39 -24.28 -13.47
N ALA A 100 1.46 -24.86 -12.94
CA ALA A 100 2.58 -24.10 -12.40
C ALA A 100 3.01 -23.06 -13.44
N ALA A 101 3.15 -21.81 -12.99
CA ALA A 101 3.63 -20.70 -13.79
C ALA A 101 5.08 -20.95 -14.25
N SER A 102 5.23 -21.53 -15.45
CA SER A 102 6.49 -21.55 -16.19
C SER A 102 6.41 -20.55 -17.34
N ASN A 103 6.44 -19.26 -17.02
CA ASN A 103 6.89 -18.24 -17.96
C ASN A 103 8.39 -18.04 -17.76
N SER A 104 9.16 -18.90 -18.43
CA SER A 104 10.62 -18.81 -18.58
C SER A 104 10.98 -17.64 -19.48
N LYS A 105 10.96 -16.43 -18.90
CA LYS A 105 11.60 -15.23 -19.44
C LYS A 105 12.27 -14.51 -18.28
N ASN A 106 13.59 -14.71 -18.16
CA ASN A 106 14.51 -13.82 -17.45
C ASN A 106 14.16 -13.49 -15.98
N ASN A 107 13.78 -14.49 -15.20
CA ASN A 107 13.59 -14.35 -13.75
C ASN A 107 14.92 -14.28 -12.95
N LEU A 108 16.06 -14.44 -13.62
CA LEU A 108 17.38 -14.42 -12.97
C LEU A 108 17.66 -13.08 -12.28
N SER A 109 17.27 -11.96 -12.89
CA SER A 109 17.57 -10.63 -12.36
C SER A 109 16.85 -10.35 -11.03
N TRP A 110 15.58 -10.73 -10.88
CA TRP A 110 14.85 -10.48 -9.63
C TRP A 110 15.31 -11.40 -8.50
N ILE A 111 15.71 -12.64 -8.83
CA ILE A 111 16.25 -13.61 -7.86
C ILE A 111 17.57 -13.10 -7.28
N VAL A 112 18.47 -12.56 -8.12
CA VAL A 112 19.76 -12.00 -7.66
C VAL A 112 19.56 -10.80 -6.75
N VAL A 113 18.64 -9.89 -7.08
CA VAL A 113 18.32 -8.73 -6.23
C VAL A 113 17.74 -9.18 -4.87
N SER A 114 16.85 -10.17 -4.89
CA SER A 114 16.25 -10.72 -3.65
C SER A 114 17.30 -11.41 -2.76
N ALA A 115 18.23 -12.14 -3.35
CA ALA A 115 19.32 -12.79 -2.63
C ALA A 115 20.28 -11.78 -1.98
N LEU A 116 20.66 -10.72 -2.69
CA LEU A 116 21.51 -9.66 -2.15
C LEU A 116 20.81 -8.91 -1.00
N LEU A 117 19.53 -8.59 -1.15
CA LEU A 117 18.76 -7.94 -0.08
C LEU A 117 18.67 -8.84 1.16
N GLY A 118 18.41 -10.13 0.98
CA GLY A 118 18.39 -11.11 2.07
C GLY A 118 19.74 -11.22 2.80
N ALA A 119 20.85 -11.24 2.05
CA ALA A 119 22.19 -11.29 2.64
C ALA A 119 22.52 -10.04 3.48
N VAL A 120 22.12 -8.85 3.01
CA VAL A 120 22.30 -7.60 3.76
C VAL A 120 21.48 -7.60 5.04
N LEU A 121 20.22 -8.04 4.99
CA LEU A 121 19.36 -8.13 6.17
C LEU A 121 19.89 -9.13 7.20
N LEU A 122 20.36 -10.31 6.77
CA LEU A 122 20.98 -11.30 7.66
C LEU A 122 22.30 -10.80 8.26
N GLY A 123 23.09 -10.05 7.49
CA GLY A 123 24.31 -9.41 7.96
C GLY A 123 24.02 -8.35 9.03
N LEU A 124 23.04 -7.48 8.79
CA LEU A 124 22.61 -6.47 9.76
C LEU A 124 22.01 -7.09 11.02
N LEU A 125 21.20 -8.15 10.88
CA LEU A 125 20.66 -8.89 12.02
C LEU A 125 21.78 -9.50 12.87
N SER A 126 22.75 -10.15 12.23
CA SER A 126 23.90 -10.75 12.92
C SER A 126 24.76 -9.68 13.60
N PHE A 127 24.97 -8.54 12.96
CA PHE A 127 25.70 -7.40 13.52
C PHE A 127 24.98 -6.80 14.73
N MET A 128 23.65 -6.63 14.65
CA MET A 128 22.83 -6.17 15.77
C MET A 128 22.90 -7.17 16.93
N LEU A 129 22.74 -8.47 16.68
CA LEU A 129 22.86 -9.49 17.72
C LEU A 129 24.23 -9.45 18.38
N TRP A 130 25.32 -9.31 17.61
CA TRP A 130 26.67 -9.21 18.15
C TRP A 130 26.87 -7.94 18.98
N ARG A 131 26.40 -6.78 18.50
CA ARG A 131 26.61 -5.50 19.17
C ARG A 131 25.75 -5.33 20.42
N TYR A 132 24.53 -5.85 20.39
CA TYR A 132 23.55 -5.74 21.48
C TYR A 132 23.50 -6.97 22.38
N TRP A 133 24.36 -7.98 22.15
CA TRP A 133 24.46 -9.17 22.99
C TRP A 133 24.70 -8.84 24.46
N ASP A 134 25.58 -7.87 24.73
CA ASP A 134 25.93 -7.45 26.10
C ASP A 134 24.75 -6.80 26.84
N VAL A 135 23.87 -6.09 26.11
CA VAL A 135 22.69 -5.45 26.69
C VAL A 135 21.60 -6.48 27.01
N ILE A 136 21.41 -7.46 26.13
CA ILE A 136 20.45 -8.56 26.33
C ILE A 136 20.93 -9.49 27.47
N GLY A 137 22.24 -9.73 27.58
CA GLY A 137 22.84 -10.49 28.67
C GLY A 137 22.59 -9.86 30.05
N GLN A 138 22.63 -8.53 30.16
CA GLN A 138 22.31 -7.82 31.40
C GLN A 138 20.81 -7.80 31.71
N ALA A 139 19.96 -7.67 30.68
CA ALA A 139 18.51 -7.75 30.85
C ALA A 139 18.08 -9.13 31.36
N CYS A 140 18.56 -10.22 30.76
CA CYS A 140 18.27 -11.59 31.22
C CYS A 140 18.78 -11.88 32.64
N LYS A 141 19.87 -11.25 33.07
CA LYS A 141 20.37 -11.37 34.46
C LYS A 141 19.44 -10.71 35.48
N SER A 142 18.64 -9.73 35.07
CA SER A 142 17.63 -9.08 35.93
C SER A 142 16.30 -9.84 36.02
N VAL A 143 15.94 -10.63 35.00
CA VAL A 143 14.71 -11.43 35.00
C VAL A 143 14.86 -12.70 35.84
N ASN A 144 16.10 -13.16 36.06
CA ASN A 144 16.43 -14.29 36.93
C ASN A 144 16.75 -13.89 38.38
N CYS A 145 16.30 -12.72 38.84
CA CYS A 145 16.18 -12.41 40.28
C CYS A 145 15.03 -13.21 40.92
N ASN A 146 15.13 -14.53 40.84
CA ASN A 146 14.42 -15.44 41.70
C ASN A 146 15.00 -15.26 43.11
N LYS A 147 14.18 -14.75 44.04
CA LYS A 147 14.43 -14.58 45.49
C LYS A 147 15.31 -13.39 45.91
N ALA A 148 14.81 -12.14 45.77
CA ALA A 148 14.93 -11.07 46.79
C ALA A 148 14.59 -9.67 46.23
N CYS A 149 13.34 -9.45 45.83
CA CYS A 149 12.80 -8.08 45.87
C CYS A 149 12.03 -7.94 47.17
N ARG A 150 12.70 -7.34 48.17
CA ARG A 150 12.12 -6.92 49.44
C ARG A 150 10.83 -6.12 49.20
N SER A 151 9.83 -6.39 50.03
CA SER A 151 8.54 -5.70 50.09
C SER A 151 8.68 -4.19 49.93
N ARG A 152 7.97 -3.64 48.94
CA ARG A 152 7.78 -2.20 48.79
C ARG A 152 6.86 -1.73 49.94
N PRO A 153 7.25 -0.76 50.77
CA PRO A 153 6.34 -0.23 51.78
C PRO A 153 5.17 0.51 51.11
N ASP A 154 3.98 0.36 51.68
CA ASP A 154 2.73 0.97 51.23
C ASP A 154 2.89 2.49 51.06
N ARG A 155 2.50 2.99 49.88
CA ARG A 155 2.40 4.44 49.65
C ARG A 155 1.06 4.94 50.18
N PRO A 156 1.02 6.04 50.96
CA PRO A 156 -0.22 6.72 51.28
C PRO A 156 -0.81 7.38 50.01
N SER A 157 -2.13 7.36 49.92
CA SER A 157 -2.89 7.98 48.83
C SER A 157 -2.60 9.48 48.76
N THR A 158 -2.00 9.90 47.64
CA THR A 158 -1.85 11.31 47.30
C THR A 158 -2.41 11.54 45.91
N ALA A 159 -3.75 11.66 45.89
CA ALA A 159 -4.48 12.35 44.84
C ALA A 159 -4.15 13.85 44.88
N HIS A 160 -3.00 14.25 44.33
CA HIS A 160 -2.69 15.66 44.11
C HIS A 160 -1.57 15.90 43.08
N TRP A 161 -1.63 15.32 41.87
CA TRP A 161 -0.72 15.69 40.77
C TRP A 161 -1.33 15.59 39.35
N LEU A 162 -2.64 15.80 39.18
CA LEU A 162 -3.27 15.93 37.86
C LEU A 162 -3.31 17.37 37.35
N ASN A 163 -2.22 18.14 37.43
CA ASN A 163 -2.24 19.50 36.87
C ASN A 163 -0.91 20.10 36.34
N SER A 164 0.05 19.30 35.86
CA SER A 164 1.31 19.85 35.29
C SER A 164 1.91 19.12 34.09
N SER A 165 1.12 18.45 33.24
CA SER A 165 1.64 17.83 32.00
C SER A 165 0.93 18.23 30.70
N ALA A 166 -0.06 19.11 30.74
CA ALA A 166 -0.75 19.61 29.53
C ALA A 166 -0.04 20.81 28.84
N GLN A 167 1.14 21.24 29.30
CA GLN A 167 1.77 22.49 28.80
C GLN A 167 3.12 22.34 28.08
N TRP A 168 3.61 21.12 27.79
CA TRP A 168 4.92 20.94 27.13
C TRP A 168 4.89 20.31 25.74
N PHE A 169 3.72 20.00 25.17
CA PHE A 169 3.64 19.36 23.85
C PHE A 169 3.02 20.20 22.71
N THR A 170 2.64 21.46 22.93
CA THR A 170 2.07 22.31 21.87
C THR A 170 2.95 23.49 21.42
N ALA A 171 4.22 23.58 21.85
CA ALA A 171 5.01 24.80 21.60
C ALA A 171 6.22 24.70 20.65
N THR A 172 6.57 23.54 20.06
CA THR A 172 7.84 23.44 19.29
C THR A 172 7.79 22.81 17.89
N TRP A 173 6.61 22.57 17.31
CA TRP A 173 6.53 22.03 15.93
C TRP A 173 5.97 22.97 14.86
N HIS A 174 5.70 24.25 15.19
CA HIS A 174 5.08 25.18 14.22
C HIS A 174 5.96 26.34 13.73
N SER A 175 7.22 26.50 14.18
CA SER A 175 8.02 27.69 13.85
C SER A 175 9.23 27.47 12.91
N SER A 176 9.66 26.23 12.66
CA SER A 176 10.89 25.99 11.88
C SER A 176 10.66 25.64 10.40
N LEU A 177 9.52 25.02 10.02
CA LEU A 177 9.27 24.64 8.63
C LEU A 177 8.61 25.75 7.79
N VAL A 178 7.80 26.63 8.40
CA VAL A 178 7.15 27.72 7.66
C VAL A 178 8.15 28.81 7.24
N LYS A 179 9.23 29.03 8.00
CA LYS A 179 10.27 30.00 7.64
C LYS A 179 11.23 29.52 6.53
N GLN A 180 11.41 28.22 6.34
CA GLN A 180 12.23 27.71 5.23
C GLN A 180 11.48 27.71 3.89
N PHE A 181 10.17 27.47 3.87
CA PHE A 181 9.41 27.47 2.61
C PHE A 181 9.10 28.89 2.07
N SER A 182 8.91 29.91 2.91
CA SER A 182 8.72 31.28 2.42
C SER A 182 9.98 31.92 1.82
N SER A 183 11.19 31.51 2.24
CA SER A 183 12.43 32.08 1.68
C SER A 183 12.84 31.47 0.33
N MET A 184 12.33 30.28 -0.02
CA MET A 184 12.67 29.60 -1.28
C MET A 184 11.76 30.02 -2.44
N VAL A 185 10.52 30.47 -2.14
CA VAL A 185 9.57 30.96 -3.16
C VAL A 185 9.91 32.38 -3.61
N TYR A 186 10.47 33.24 -2.75
CA TYR A 186 10.81 34.61 -3.13
C TYR A 186 12.09 34.76 -3.97
N ARG A 187 12.95 33.75 -4.06
CA ARG A 187 14.16 33.80 -4.91
C ARG A 187 13.95 33.33 -6.35
N ASN A 188 12.86 32.62 -6.65
CA ASN A 188 12.58 32.14 -8.02
C ASN A 188 11.72 33.10 -8.86
N ILE A 189 11.01 34.04 -8.24
CA ILE A 189 10.19 35.01 -8.99
C ILE A 189 11.04 36.19 -9.52
N ALA A 190 12.20 36.48 -8.91
CA ALA A 190 13.07 37.58 -9.33
C ALA A 190 13.97 37.27 -10.54
N GLN A 191 13.99 36.04 -11.07
CA GLN A 191 14.76 35.68 -12.27
C GLN A 191 13.92 35.53 -13.56
N LEU A 192 12.60 35.74 -13.50
CA LEU A 192 11.71 35.61 -14.66
C LEU A 192 11.14 36.94 -15.18
N THR A 193 11.59 38.08 -14.63
CA THR A 193 11.19 39.43 -15.10
C THR A 193 12.37 40.37 -15.28
N GLY A 194 13.50 39.85 -15.77
CA GLY A 194 14.65 40.62 -16.24
C GLY A 194 15.06 40.14 -17.63
#